data_AF-A0A8T6N979-F1
#
_entry.id   AF-A0A8T6N979-F1
#
_cell.length_a   1.000
_cell.length_b   1.000
_cell.length_c   1.000
_cell.angle_alpha   90.00
_cell.angle_beta   90.00
_cell.angle_gamma   90.00
#
_symmetry.space_group_name_H-M   'P 1'
#
loop_
_entity.id
_entity.type
_entity.pdbx_description
1 polymer ?
#
loop_
_entity_poly.entity_id
_entity_poly.type
_entity_poly.pdbx_seq_one_letter_code
_entity_poly.pdbx_strand_id
1 'polypeptide(L)'
;MSHLFDHFPREVDMRLRKVVKSMEELQSYVSSMNGKDNLTTTVYGFKELKPNRTRCEYSTAIVPHFVIDLDKGRAKEMMDIDDHEAGERCTIDTHNLVKHLNDNDLRHATWFSGGGYHVWVMLDTIHDVSAMELNDLLFSGRAMLNKWIKDMDLITVDPVVSFRPDRHIRIPNTFNFK
;
A
#
# COMPACT_ATOMS: atom_id res chain seq x y z
N MET A 1 -13.34 10.53 -9.90
CA MET A 1 -13.20 10.43 -8.43
C MET A 1 -12.23 9.30 -8.13
N SER A 2 -11.37 9.40 -7.12
CA SER A 2 -10.27 8.42 -6.95
C SER A 2 -10.78 7.06 -6.48
N HIS A 3 -10.76 6.06 -7.35
CA HIS A 3 -11.18 4.68 -7.08
C HIS A 3 -10.40 3.94 -5.98
N LEU A 4 -9.41 4.59 -5.38
CA LEU A 4 -8.50 3.99 -4.40
C LEU A 4 -9.22 3.68 -3.07
N PHE A 5 -10.24 4.46 -2.73
CA PHE A 5 -10.91 4.43 -1.43
C PHE A 5 -12.42 4.17 -1.54
N ASP A 6 -12.87 3.46 -2.58
CA ASP A 6 -14.31 3.23 -2.81
C ASP A 6 -14.89 2.11 -1.92
N HIS A 7 -14.03 1.26 -1.35
CA HIS A 7 -14.43 0.08 -0.58
C HIS A 7 -14.27 0.30 0.92
N PHE A 8 -15.32 -0.02 1.68
CA PHE A 8 -15.38 0.05 3.14
C PHE A 8 -16.13 -1.18 3.69
N PRO A 9 -15.96 -1.54 4.97
CA PRO A 9 -15.10 -0.93 6.00
C PRO A 9 -13.59 -1.00 5.73
N ARG A 10 -12.84 -0.11 6.38
CA ARG A 10 -11.37 -0.09 6.41
C ARG A 10 -10.87 0.09 7.83
N GLU A 11 -9.68 -0.43 8.12
CA GLU A 11 -8.98 -0.06 9.35
C GLU A 11 -8.16 1.20 9.11
N VAL A 12 -8.16 2.10 10.08
CA VAL A 12 -7.27 3.26 10.23
C VAL A 12 -6.60 3.16 11.59
N ASP A 13 -5.50 3.90 11.78
CA ASP A 13 -4.71 3.86 13.03
C ASP A 13 -4.19 2.45 13.35
N MET A 14 -2.93 2.17 13.03
CA MET A 14 -2.34 0.86 13.29
C MET A 14 -2.35 0.43 14.77
N ARG A 15 -2.36 1.39 15.71
CA ARG A 15 -2.28 1.11 17.16
C ARG A 15 -3.65 0.69 17.70
N LEU A 16 -4.69 1.41 17.33
CA LEU A 16 -6.05 1.18 17.81
C LEU A 16 -6.86 0.27 16.87
N ARG A 17 -6.42 0.10 15.63
CA ARG A 17 -7.13 -0.61 14.54
C ARG A 17 -8.56 -0.11 14.40
N LYS A 18 -8.76 1.21 14.50
CA LYS A 18 -10.09 1.82 14.41
C LYS A 18 -10.70 1.50 13.04
N VAL A 19 -11.97 1.09 13.03
CA VAL A 19 -12.69 0.85 11.76
C VAL A 19 -13.44 2.10 11.34
N VAL A 20 -13.30 2.49 10.08
CA VAL A 20 -14.15 3.46 9.39
C VAL A 20 -15.01 2.75 8.35
N LYS A 21 -16.26 3.18 8.23
CA LYS A 21 -17.30 2.50 7.42
C LYS A 21 -17.71 3.28 6.18
N SER A 22 -17.22 4.50 6.01
CA SER A 22 -17.51 5.33 4.85
C SER A 22 -16.39 6.32 4.57
N MET A 23 -16.46 6.96 3.40
CA MET A 23 -15.54 8.03 3.01
C MET A 23 -15.66 9.23 3.96
N GLU A 24 -16.87 9.57 4.41
CA GLU A 24 -17.12 10.67 5.34
C GLU A 24 -16.44 10.41 6.69
N GLU A 25 -16.52 9.17 7.21
CA GLU A 25 -15.83 8.79 8.44
C GLU A 25 -14.30 8.84 8.27
N LEU A 26 -13.77 8.40 7.12
CA LEU A 26 -12.35 8.49 6.80
C LEU A 26 -11.88 9.95 6.72
N GLN A 27 -12.62 10.82 6.02
CA GLN A 27 -12.30 12.24 5.90
C GLN A 27 -12.37 12.96 7.26
N SER A 28 -13.35 12.61 8.09
CA SER A 28 -13.45 13.12 9.47
C SER A 28 -12.26 12.70 10.33
N TYR A 29 -11.84 11.43 10.24
CA TYR A 29 -10.63 10.95 10.90
C TYR A 29 -9.37 11.69 10.40
N VAL A 30 -9.19 11.82 9.08
CA VAL A 30 -8.05 12.53 8.51
C VAL A 30 -8.03 13.99 8.97
N SER A 31 -9.15 14.70 8.87
CA SER A 31 -9.24 16.12 9.23
C SER A 31 -8.93 16.38 10.71
N SER A 32 -9.29 15.44 11.60
CA SER A 32 -9.05 15.59 13.04
C SER A 32 -7.62 15.25 13.47
N MET A 33 -6.94 14.35 12.75
CA MET A 33 -5.65 13.79 13.15
C MET A 33 -4.46 14.23 12.28
N ASN A 34 -4.69 14.73 11.06
CA ASN A 34 -3.61 15.08 10.15
C ASN A 34 -2.71 16.17 10.77
N GLY A 35 -1.40 15.95 10.77
CA GLY A 35 -0.41 16.80 11.45
C GLY A 35 -0.26 16.57 12.95
N LYS A 36 -1.04 15.65 13.55
CA LYS A 36 -0.92 15.25 14.98
C LYS A 36 -0.38 13.84 15.17
N ASP A 37 -0.49 12.99 14.16
CA ASP A 37 0.03 11.62 14.17
C ASP A 37 0.34 11.15 12.74
N ASN A 38 0.89 9.95 12.60
CA ASN A 38 1.07 9.26 11.34
C ASN A 38 -0.22 8.52 10.92
N LEU A 39 -0.89 9.06 9.91
CA LEU A 39 -2.17 8.55 9.44
C LEU A 39 -1.97 7.42 8.44
N THR A 40 -2.50 6.26 8.77
CA THR A 40 -2.44 5.06 7.92
C THR A 40 -3.79 4.39 7.83
N THR A 41 -4.02 3.64 6.75
CA THR A 41 -5.22 2.83 6.53
C THR A 41 -4.86 1.52 5.86
N THR A 42 -5.70 0.50 6.02
CA THR A 42 -5.57 -0.73 5.22
C THR A 42 -5.61 -0.41 3.74
N VAL A 43 -4.78 -1.12 2.96
CA VAL A 43 -4.76 -1.00 1.50
C VAL A 43 -6.14 -1.30 0.91
N TYR A 44 -6.82 -2.30 1.46
CA TYR A 44 -8.13 -2.76 1.00
C TYR A 44 -9.26 -2.34 1.92
N GLY A 45 -10.46 -2.30 1.34
CA GLY A 45 -11.71 -2.44 2.08
C GLY A 45 -12.10 -3.91 2.21
N PHE A 46 -13.04 -4.21 3.09
CA PHE A 46 -13.44 -5.58 3.42
C PHE A 46 -14.95 -5.74 3.40
N LYS A 47 -15.44 -6.95 3.10
CA LYS A 47 -16.89 -7.23 3.16
C LYS A 47 -17.39 -7.36 4.59
N GLU A 48 -16.55 -7.89 5.48
CA GLU A 48 -16.94 -8.28 6.82
C GLU A 48 -16.01 -7.72 7.90
N LEU A 49 -16.54 -7.65 9.12
CA LEU A 49 -15.79 -7.38 10.33
C LEU A 49 -15.64 -8.67 11.13
N LYS A 50 -14.58 -8.74 11.95
CA LYS A 50 -14.46 -9.75 13.00
C LYS A 50 -15.70 -9.68 13.93
N PRO A 51 -16.06 -10.77 14.64
CA PRO A 51 -17.22 -10.79 15.54
C PRO A 51 -17.25 -9.67 16.59
N ASN A 52 -16.07 -9.25 17.08
CA ASN A 52 -15.93 -8.16 18.04
C ASN A 52 -16.09 -6.75 17.42
N ARG A 53 -16.22 -6.65 16.09
CA ARG A 53 -16.40 -5.43 15.30
C ARG A 53 -15.29 -4.38 15.45
N THR A 54 -14.18 -4.73 16.07
CA THR A 54 -13.03 -3.82 16.24
C THR A 54 -12.03 -3.93 15.10
N ARG A 55 -12.17 -4.94 14.23
CA ARG A 55 -11.25 -5.23 13.12
C ARG A 55 -12.00 -5.75 11.92
N CYS A 56 -11.40 -5.61 10.75
CA CYS A 56 -11.90 -6.18 9.52
C CYS A 56 -11.56 -7.68 9.44
N GLU A 57 -12.38 -8.45 8.73
CA GLU A 57 -12.09 -9.84 8.43
C GLU A 57 -11.23 -9.91 7.16
N TYR A 58 -9.92 -10.10 7.35
CA TYR A 58 -8.93 -10.00 6.28
C TYR A 58 -9.10 -11.00 5.14
N SER A 59 -9.75 -12.13 5.41
CA SER A 59 -10.11 -13.12 4.39
C SER A 59 -11.22 -12.65 3.44
N THR A 60 -11.81 -11.49 3.70
CA THR A 60 -12.90 -10.89 2.90
C THR A 60 -12.48 -9.60 2.17
N ALA A 61 -11.18 -9.40 1.96
CA ALA A 61 -10.64 -8.22 1.30
C ALA A 61 -11.18 -8.06 -0.13
N ILE A 62 -11.50 -6.83 -0.50
CA ILE A 62 -11.86 -6.42 -1.86
C ILE A 62 -10.62 -5.78 -2.49
N VAL A 63 -10.10 -6.37 -3.57
CA VAL A 63 -8.79 -6.04 -4.15
C VAL A 63 -8.94 -5.34 -5.51
N PRO A 64 -9.01 -4.00 -5.55
CA PRO A 64 -9.04 -3.21 -6.79
C PRO A 64 -7.65 -2.76 -7.28
N HIS A 65 -6.63 -2.87 -6.43
CA HIS A 65 -5.26 -2.42 -6.70
C HIS A 65 -4.30 -3.19 -5.80
N PHE A 66 -3.00 -2.95 -5.93
CA PHE A 66 -2.01 -3.28 -4.91
C PHE A 66 -1.04 -2.10 -4.74
N VAL A 67 -0.32 -2.09 -3.62
CA VAL A 67 0.64 -1.03 -3.31
C VAL A 67 2.03 -1.62 -3.19
N ILE A 68 2.97 -1.04 -3.91
CA ILE A 68 4.41 -1.28 -3.78
C ILE A 68 4.98 -0.16 -2.91
N ASP A 69 5.61 -0.52 -1.80
CA ASP A 69 6.29 0.39 -0.90
C ASP A 69 7.80 0.37 -1.20
N LEU A 70 8.35 1.51 -1.58
CA LEU A 70 9.79 1.70 -1.78
C LEU A 70 10.32 2.56 -0.64
N ASP A 71 11.21 2.01 0.18
CA ASP A 71 11.77 2.67 1.35
C ASP A 71 13.30 2.79 1.21
N LYS A 72 13.84 4.01 1.35
CA LYS A 72 15.29 4.22 1.33
C LYS A 72 16.02 3.45 2.44
N GLY A 73 15.34 3.17 3.55
CA GLY A 73 15.87 2.35 4.64
C GLY A 73 16.27 0.94 4.18
N ARG A 74 15.54 0.37 3.21
CA ARG A 74 15.89 -0.92 2.60
C ARG A 74 17.20 -0.85 1.84
N ALA A 75 17.48 0.25 1.14
CA ALA A 75 18.77 0.44 0.49
C ALA A 75 19.91 0.47 1.51
N LYS A 76 19.75 1.19 2.63
CA LYS A 76 20.78 1.26 3.70
C LYS A 76 21.02 -0.08 4.40
N GLU A 77 19.99 -0.91 4.51
CA GLU A 77 20.11 -2.25 5.10
C GLU A 77 20.82 -3.24 4.17
N MET A 78 20.58 -3.10 2.86
CA MET A 78 21.05 -4.04 1.84
C MET A 78 22.37 -3.60 1.20
N MET A 79 22.69 -2.32 1.28
CA MET A 79 23.84 -1.66 0.67
C MET A 79 24.50 -0.81 1.75
N ASP A 80 25.82 -0.95 1.91
CA ASP A 80 26.61 -0.15 2.85
C ASP A 80 26.84 1.25 2.28
N ILE A 81 25.77 2.04 2.20
CA ILE A 81 25.71 3.36 1.57
C ILE A 81 25.17 4.41 2.53
N ASP A 82 25.48 5.68 2.25
CA ASP A 82 25.00 6.78 3.10
C ASP A 82 23.51 7.13 2.87
N ASP A 83 22.99 8.07 3.66
CA ASP A 83 21.56 8.43 3.60
C ASP A 83 21.17 9.14 2.30
N HIS A 84 22.10 9.88 1.70
CA HIS A 84 21.89 10.58 0.44
C HIS A 84 21.83 9.56 -0.71
N GLU A 85 22.83 8.69 -0.79
CA GLU A 85 22.91 7.61 -1.78
C GLU A 85 21.70 6.67 -1.69
N ALA A 86 21.23 6.35 -0.47
CA ALA A 86 20.02 5.57 -0.28
C ALA A 86 18.76 6.27 -0.80
N GLY A 87 18.67 7.60 -0.63
CA GLY A 87 17.58 8.41 -1.18
C GLY A 87 17.58 8.45 -2.70
N GLU A 88 18.76 8.60 -3.31
CA GLU A 88 18.95 8.53 -4.75
C GLU A 88 18.56 7.14 -5.28
N ARG A 89 19.01 6.08 -4.61
CA ARG A 89 18.66 4.70 -4.97
C ARG A 89 17.15 4.46 -4.94
N CYS A 90 16.46 4.90 -3.89
CA CYS A 90 15.01 4.82 -3.78
C CYS A 90 14.29 5.57 -4.92
N THR A 91 14.83 6.72 -5.32
CA THR A 91 14.29 7.49 -6.45
C THR A 91 14.52 6.79 -7.79
N ILE A 92 15.69 6.20 -8.01
CA ILE A 92 16.01 5.41 -9.21
C ILE A 92 15.10 4.18 -9.33
N ASP A 93 14.96 3.40 -8.25
CA ASP A 93 14.09 2.23 -8.24
C ASP A 93 12.63 2.62 -8.51
N THR A 94 12.16 3.72 -7.91
CA THR A 94 10.82 4.26 -8.16
C THR A 94 10.64 4.66 -9.62
N HIS A 95 11.65 5.33 -10.21
CA HIS A 95 11.63 5.71 -11.61
C HIS A 95 11.56 4.49 -12.53
N ASN A 96 12.39 3.47 -12.28
CA ASN A 96 12.43 2.24 -13.07
C ASN A 96 11.09 1.50 -13.01
N LEU A 97 10.51 1.37 -11.81
CA LEU A 97 9.19 0.78 -11.63
C LEU A 97 8.11 1.57 -12.38
N VAL A 98 8.03 2.88 -12.17
CA VAL A 98 7.02 3.75 -12.83
C VAL A 98 7.18 3.72 -14.35
N LYS A 99 8.42 3.69 -14.85
CA LYS A 99 8.71 3.52 -16.27
C LYS A 99 8.18 2.18 -16.79
N HIS A 100 8.46 1.08 -16.09
CA HIS A 100 7.94 -0.24 -16.44
C HIS A 100 6.41 -0.26 -16.49
N LEU A 101 5.75 0.35 -15.51
CA LEU A 101 4.28 0.44 -15.47
C LEU A 101 3.74 1.25 -16.67
N ASN A 102 4.35 2.38 -17.00
CA ASN A 102 3.96 3.19 -18.17
C ASN A 102 4.19 2.45 -19.49
N ASP A 103 5.35 1.82 -19.66
CA ASP A 103 5.72 1.11 -20.88
C ASP A 103 4.80 -0.10 -21.15
N ASN A 104 4.08 -0.58 -20.12
CA ASN A 104 3.10 -1.68 -20.19
C ASN A 104 1.64 -1.22 -20.05
N ASP A 105 1.37 0.08 -20.14
CA ASP A 105 0.02 0.68 -20.00
C ASP A 105 -0.71 0.27 -18.70
N LEU A 106 0.05 0.09 -17.62
CA LEU A 106 -0.48 -0.25 -16.31
C LEU A 106 -0.86 1.02 -15.56
N ARG A 107 -2.14 1.17 -15.26
CA ARG A 107 -2.67 2.32 -14.52
C ARG A 107 -2.11 2.34 -13.10
N HIS A 108 -1.47 3.45 -12.73
CA HIS A 108 -0.88 3.60 -11.41
C HIS A 108 -0.89 5.05 -10.94
N ALA A 109 -0.57 5.25 -9.67
CA ALA A 109 -0.32 6.56 -9.08
C ALA A 109 0.76 6.45 -8.00
N THR A 110 1.56 7.50 -7.86
CA THR A 110 2.75 7.51 -7.02
C THR A 110 2.66 8.64 -6.00
N TRP A 111 2.96 8.35 -4.74
CA TRP A 111 3.02 9.34 -3.66
C TRP A 111 4.33 9.24 -2.89
N PHE A 112 4.88 10.39 -2.56
CA PHE A 112 6.00 10.47 -1.62
C PHE A 112 5.49 10.19 -0.19
N SER A 113 6.10 9.21 0.48
CA SER A 113 5.71 8.78 1.84
C SER A 113 6.45 9.54 2.95
N GLY A 114 7.48 10.32 2.58
CA GLY A 114 8.42 11.02 3.47
C GLY A 114 9.72 10.25 3.72
N GLY A 115 9.73 8.93 3.54
CA GLY A 115 10.96 8.10 3.56
C GLY A 115 11.27 7.42 2.22
N GLY A 116 10.32 7.48 1.29
CA GLY A 116 10.41 6.87 -0.03
C GLY A 116 9.08 7.07 -0.77
N TYR A 117 8.60 6.06 -1.48
CA TYR A 117 7.44 6.19 -2.37
C TYR A 117 6.46 5.03 -2.23
N HIS A 118 5.17 5.35 -2.27
CA HIS A 118 4.11 4.36 -2.43
C HIS A 118 3.59 4.42 -3.85
N VAL A 119 3.69 3.32 -4.59
CA VAL A 119 3.17 3.18 -5.94
C VAL A 119 1.94 2.28 -5.90
N TRP A 120 0.77 2.86 -6.17
CA TRP A 120 -0.50 2.14 -6.19
C TRP A 120 -0.79 1.73 -7.63
N VAL A 121 -0.83 0.43 -7.89
CA VAL A 121 -1.05 -0.14 -9.22
C VAL A 121 -2.47 -0.68 -9.29
N MET A 122 -3.28 -0.10 -10.16
CA MET A 122 -4.68 -0.47 -10.35
C MET A 122 -4.78 -1.78 -11.12
N LEU A 123 -5.64 -2.68 -10.66
CA LEU A 123 -6.01 -3.86 -11.43
C LEU A 123 -7.06 -3.47 -12.47
N ASP A 124 -7.15 -4.25 -13.54
CA ASP A 124 -8.16 -4.10 -14.59
C ASP A 124 -9.58 -4.37 -14.06
N THR A 125 -9.69 -5.26 -13.07
CA THR A 125 -10.93 -5.64 -12.42
C THR A 125 -10.81 -5.54 -10.90
N ILE A 126 -11.93 -5.26 -10.25
CA ILE A 126 -12.04 -5.33 -8.79
C ILE A 126 -12.26 -6.80 -8.41
N HIS A 127 -11.30 -7.40 -7.71
CA HIS A 127 -11.41 -8.78 -7.25
C HIS A 127 -12.13 -8.82 -5.90
N ASP A 128 -13.37 -9.28 -5.93
CA ASP A 128 -14.15 -9.68 -4.77
C ASP A 128 -14.38 -11.19 -4.83
N VAL A 129 -13.52 -11.95 -4.18
CA VAL A 129 -13.44 -13.41 -4.31
C VAL A 129 -13.62 -14.11 -2.97
N SER A 130 -13.73 -15.44 -3.00
CA SER A 130 -13.75 -16.26 -1.77
C SER A 130 -12.38 -16.21 -1.05
N ALA A 131 -12.36 -16.63 0.22
CA ALA A 131 -11.12 -16.65 1.00
C ALA A 131 -10.01 -17.53 0.38
N MET A 132 -10.39 -18.63 -0.29
CA MET A 132 -9.44 -19.52 -0.96
C MET A 132 -8.85 -18.84 -2.19
N GLU A 133 -9.69 -18.30 -3.07
CA GLU A 133 -9.27 -17.58 -4.28
C GLU A 133 -8.48 -16.32 -3.95
N LEU A 134 -8.79 -15.65 -2.83
CA LEU A 134 -8.04 -14.49 -2.36
C LEU A 134 -6.59 -14.89 -2.06
N ASN A 135 -6.35 -16.02 -1.41
CA ASN A 135 -4.99 -16.47 -1.12
C ASN A 135 -4.20 -16.73 -2.41
N ASP A 136 -4.83 -17.33 -3.41
CA ASP A 136 -4.22 -17.60 -4.73
C ASP A 136 -3.91 -16.30 -5.47
N LEU A 137 -4.83 -15.33 -5.44
CA LEU A 137 -4.62 -13.99 -6.01
C LEU A 137 -3.42 -13.29 -5.36
N LEU A 138 -3.38 -13.24 -4.02
CA LEU A 138 -2.31 -12.58 -3.28
C LEU A 138 -0.96 -13.29 -3.48
N PHE A 139 -0.95 -14.63 -3.57
CA PHE A 139 0.25 -15.39 -3.87
C PHE A 139 0.77 -15.10 -5.28
N SER A 140 -0.10 -15.13 -6.28
CA SER A 140 0.25 -14.86 -7.68
C SER A 140 0.78 -13.44 -7.86
N GLY A 141 0.15 -12.46 -7.20
CA GLY A 141 0.62 -11.09 -7.16
C GLY A 141 2.03 -10.94 -6.57
N ARG A 142 2.31 -11.61 -5.45
CA ARG A 142 3.67 -11.62 -4.86
C ARG A 142 4.69 -12.28 -5.77
N ALA A 143 4.34 -13.37 -6.44
CA ALA A 143 5.24 -14.03 -7.38
C ALA A 143 5.60 -13.12 -8.57
N MET A 144 4.61 -12.41 -9.12
CA MET A 144 4.82 -11.40 -10.15
C MET A 144 5.73 -10.27 -9.66
N LEU A 145 5.46 -9.70 -8.47
CA LEU A 145 6.28 -8.63 -7.90
C LEU A 145 7.72 -9.09 -7.64
N ASN A 146 7.93 -10.30 -7.12
CA ASN A 146 9.27 -10.84 -6.90
C ASN A 146 10.06 -10.97 -8.21
N LYS A 147 9.38 -11.31 -9.30
CA LYS A 147 9.99 -11.30 -10.64
C LYS A 147 10.41 -9.88 -11.03
N TRP A 148 9.53 -8.90 -10.86
CA TRP A 148 9.85 -7.49 -11.14
C TRP A 148 11.03 -6.97 -10.31
N ILE A 149 11.05 -7.26 -9.00
CA ILE A 149 12.14 -6.89 -8.11
C ILE A 149 13.47 -7.44 -8.62
N LYS A 150 13.50 -8.71 -9.03
CA LYS A 150 14.69 -9.37 -9.55
C LYS A 150 15.12 -8.82 -10.91
N ASP A 151 14.18 -8.71 -11.85
CA ASP A 151 14.48 -8.37 -13.24
C ASP A 151 14.90 -6.89 -13.39
N MET A 152 14.42 -6.01 -12.50
CA MET A 152 14.72 -4.57 -12.52
C MET A 152 15.66 -4.11 -11.38
N ASP A 153 16.15 -5.03 -10.56
CA ASP A 153 16.99 -4.74 -9.38
C ASP A 153 16.36 -3.70 -8.43
N LEU A 154 15.10 -3.90 -8.03
CA LEU A 154 14.37 -2.95 -7.16
C LEU A 154 14.67 -3.20 -5.67
N ILE A 155 15.89 -2.89 -5.24
CA ILE A 155 16.39 -3.15 -3.87
C ILE A 155 15.57 -2.45 -2.78
N THR A 156 15.03 -1.27 -3.09
CA THR A 156 14.29 -0.46 -2.10
C THR A 156 12.87 -0.94 -1.84
N VAL A 157 12.36 -1.90 -2.61
CA VAL A 157 11.01 -2.44 -2.39
C VAL A 157 10.95 -3.20 -1.07
N ASP A 158 9.99 -2.85 -0.22
CA ASP A 158 9.62 -3.65 0.93
C ASP A 158 8.65 -4.77 0.50
N PRO A 159 9.10 -6.04 0.44
CA PRO A 159 8.26 -7.16 0.03
C PRO A 159 7.13 -7.45 1.02
N VAL A 160 7.18 -6.84 2.20
CA VAL A 160 6.26 -7.02 3.31
C VAL A 160 4.97 -6.23 3.00
N VAL A 161 4.96 -5.12 2.29
CA VAL A 161 3.69 -4.36 2.11
C VAL A 161 2.76 -4.97 1.05
N SER A 162 3.31 -5.40 -0.08
CA SER A 162 2.53 -5.75 -1.26
C SER A 162 1.68 -7.01 -1.07
N PHE A 163 0.45 -6.99 -1.62
CA PHE A 163 -0.48 -8.14 -1.60
C PHE A 163 -0.70 -8.74 -0.21
N ARG A 164 -0.90 -7.87 0.80
CA ARG A 164 -1.25 -8.29 2.16
C ARG A 164 -2.41 -7.49 2.73
N PRO A 165 -3.57 -8.12 2.99
CA PRO A 165 -4.74 -7.41 3.46
C PRO A 165 -4.62 -6.76 4.84
N ASP A 166 -3.78 -7.31 5.72
CA ASP A 166 -3.58 -6.80 7.09
C ASP A 166 -2.70 -5.54 7.15
N ARG A 167 -2.09 -5.16 6.02
CA ARG A 167 -1.12 -4.07 5.95
C ARG A 167 -1.78 -2.71 5.84
N HIS A 168 -1.22 -1.79 6.61
CA HIS A 168 -1.58 -0.40 6.59
C HIS A 168 -0.55 0.39 5.80
N ILE A 169 -1.02 1.37 5.06
CA ILE A 169 -0.22 2.29 4.27
C ILE A 169 -0.59 3.73 4.62
N ARG A 170 0.35 4.66 4.49
CA ARG A 170 0.08 6.09 4.72
C ARG A 170 -1.05 6.56 3.80
N ILE A 171 -2.01 7.28 4.36
CA ILE A 171 -3.08 7.90 3.58
C ILE A 171 -2.46 9.01 2.72
N PRO A 172 -2.66 9.00 1.38
CA PRO A 172 -2.17 10.07 0.51
C PRO A 172 -2.59 11.47 1.00
N ASN A 173 -1.73 12.46 0.77
CA ASN A 173 -1.92 13.87 1.19
C ASN A 173 -2.03 14.08 2.72
N THR A 174 -1.47 13.17 3.53
CA THR A 174 -1.31 13.37 4.98
C THR A 174 0.14 13.65 5.35
N PHE A 175 0.35 14.40 6.43
CA PHE A 175 1.69 14.74 6.93
C PHE A 175 2.41 13.48 7.42
N ASN A 176 3.71 13.41 7.13
CA ASN A 176 4.60 12.48 7.81
C ASN A 176 5.06 13.13 9.12
N PHE A 177 4.66 12.54 10.26
CA PHE A 177 4.94 13.03 11.61
C PHE A 177 6.20 12.35 12.20
N LYS A 178 7.14 11.91 11.35
CA LYS A 178 8.43 11.35 11.78
C LYS A 178 9.47 12.44 11.94
#